data_AF-A0A3C1S8Q2-F1
#
_entry.id   AF-A0A3C1S8Q2-F1
#
_cell.length_a   1.000
_cell.length_b   1.000
_cell.length_c   1.000
_cell.angle_alpha   90.00
_cell.angle_beta   90.00
_cell.angle_gamma   90.00
#
_symmetry.space_group_name_H-M   'P 1'
#
loop_
_entity.id
_entity.type
_entity.pdbx_description
1 polymer ?
#
loop_
_entity_poly.entity_id
_entity_poly.type
_entity_poly.pdbx_seq_one_letter_code
_entity_poly.pdbx_strand_id
1 'polypeptide(L)' 'MNKIFTAVVHREGNIYVAECPGVGTVSQGLSIEEAVSNLKEATELYLEEFPLTSYSYPVLTLFEVPVHA' A
#
# COMPACT_ATOMS: atom_id res chain seq x y z
N MET A 1 -0.93 -0.70 20.25
CA MET A 1 -0.83 -2.10 19.77
C MET A 1 -0.50 -2.01 18.30
N ASN A 2 0.63 -2.57 17.85
CA ASN A 2 1.09 -2.39 16.47
C ASN A 2 0.45 -3.45 15.57
N LYS A 3 -0.03 -3.04 14.40
CA LYS A 3 -0.51 -3.94 13.34
C LYS A 3 0.46 -3.87 12.16
N ILE A 4 0.58 -4.98 11.43
CA ILE A 4 1.37 -5.04 10.21
C ILE A 4 0.42 -4.73 9.04
N PHE A 5 0.92 -4.00 8.05
CA PHE A 5 0.19 -3.67 6.84
C PHE A 5 1.04 -4.04 5.62
N THR A 6 0.39 -4.34 4.50
CA THR A 6 1.05 -4.64 3.23
C THR A 6 1.17 -3.35 2.42
N ALA A 7 2.36 -3.07 1.90
CA ALA A 7 2.59 -2.02 0.91
C ALA A 7 2.86 -2.67 -0.46
N VAL A 8 2.11 -2.25 -1.48
CA VAL A 8 2.39 -2.57 -2.89
C VAL A 8 3.03 -1.34 -3.50
N VAL A 9 4.20 -1.50 -4.12
CA VAL A 9 4.97 -0.38 -4.67
C VAL A 9 5.22 -0.61 -6.15
N HIS A 10 4.92 0.40 -6.96
CA HIS A 10 5.24 0.43 -8.38
C HIS A 10 5.81 1.79 -8.78
N ARG A 11 6.41 1.85 -9.97
CA ARG A 11 7.03 3.06 -10.49
C ARG A 11 6.13 3.71 -11.53
N GLU A 12 5.83 5.00 -11.36
CA GLU A 12 5.11 5.82 -12.32
C GLU A 12 5.98 6.98 -12.76
N GLY A 13 6.48 6.93 -14.00
CA GLY A 13 7.44 7.91 -14.51
C GLY A 13 8.70 7.99 -13.64
N ASN A 14 8.85 9.11 -12.92
CA ASN A 14 10.02 9.40 -12.09
C ASN A 14 9.79 9.20 -10.58
N ILE A 15 8.61 8.76 -10.16
CA ILE A 15 8.26 8.56 -8.75
C ILE A 15 7.92 7.09 -8.47
N TYR A 16 8.01 6.72 -7.20
CA TYR A 16 7.44 5.48 -6.68
C TYR A 16 6.09 5.79 -6.03
N VAL A 17 5.07 5.02 -6.40
CA VAL A 17 3.74 5.04 -5.79
C VAL A 17 3.64 3.82 -4.89
N ALA A 18 3.20 4.02 -3.65
CA ALA A 18 3.02 2.98 -2.66
C ALA A 18 1.54 2.97 -2.20
N GLU A 19 0.92 1.80 -2.21
CA GLU A 19 -0.47 1.59 -1.81
C GLU A 19 -0.54 0.60 -0.65
N CYS A 20 -1.48 0.81 0.29
CA CYS A 20 -1.89 -0.19 1.27
C CYS A 20 -3.27 -0.75 0.93
N PRO A 21 -3.39 -1.86 0.18
CA PRO A 21 -4.69 -2.37 -0.28
C PRO A 21 -5.65 -2.76 0.85
N GLY A 22 -5.12 -3.18 1.99
CA GLY A 22 -5.93 -3.57 3.14
C GLY A 22 -6.64 -2.40 3.83
N VAL A 23 -6.18 -1.17 3.60
CA VAL A 23 -6.77 0.06 4.18
C VAL A 23 -7.32 0.98 3.09
N GLY A 24 -6.78 0.90 1.86
CA GLY A 24 -7.16 1.76 0.73
C GLY A 24 -6.40 3.10 0.72
N THR A 25 -5.27 3.20 1.41
CA THR A 25 -4.41 4.40 1.40
C THR A 25 -3.35 4.32 0.32
N VAL A 26 -2.96 5.47 -0.21
CA VAL A 26 -1.92 5.62 -1.23
C VAL A 26 -1.02 6.79 -0.88
N SER A 27 0.26 6.69 -1.22
CA SER A 27 1.23 7.77 -1.14
C SER A 27 2.34 7.59 -2.18
N GLN A 28 3.29 8.52 -2.23
CA GLN A 28 4.37 8.49 -3.21
C GLN A 28 5.68 9.06 -2.65
N GLY A 29 6.80 8.76 -3.32
CA GLY A 29 8.14 9.26 -2.99
C GLY A 29 9.11 9.14 -4.16
N LEU A 30 10.28 9.76 -4.05
CA LEU A 30 11.36 9.69 -5.04
C LEU A 30 12.17 8.39 -4.90
N SER A 31 12.11 7.73 -3.76
CA SER A 31 12.62 6.38 -3.53
C SER A 31 11.53 5.44 -2.99
N ILE A 32 11.82 4.13 -3.00
CA ILE A 32 10.92 3.12 -2.41
C ILE A 32 10.74 3.40 -0.91
N GLU A 33 11.84 3.71 -0.21
CA GLU A 33 11.85 3.98 1.23
C GLU A 33 11.01 5.22 1.57
N GLU A 34 11.15 6.29 0.79
CA GLU A 34 10.36 7.51 0.97
C GLU A 34 8.86 7.24 0.71
N ALA A 35 8.52 6.56 -0.39
CA ALA A 35 7.13 6.23 -0.70
C ALA A 35 6.48 5.38 0.39
N VAL A 36 7.20 4.40 0.95
CA VAL A 36 6.71 3.55 2.05
C VAL A 36 6.60 4.34 3.36
N SER A 37 7.54 5.24 3.66
CA SER A 37 7.46 6.13 4.84
C SER A 37 6.24 7.03 4.75
N ASN A 38 6.03 7.67 3.60
CA ASN A 38 4.89 8.55 3.38
C ASN A 38 3.56 7.77 3.41
N LEU A 39 3.54 6.54 2.90
CA LEU A 39 2.37 5.65 2.99
C LEU A 39 2.05 5.28 4.44
N LYS A 40 3.08 5.04 5.26
CA LYS A 40 2.89 4.74 6.69
C LYS A 40 2.20 5.90 7.39
N GLU A 41 2.68 7.13 7.20
CA GLU A 41 2.05 8.33 7.79
C GLU A 41 0.61 8.52 7.31
N ALA A 42 0.36 8.40 6.01
CA ALA A 42 -0.99 8.50 5.45
C ALA A 42 -1.94 7.43 6.02
N THR A 43 -1.43 6.22 6.25
CA THR A 43 -2.19 5.11 6.84
C THR A 43 -2.48 5.36 8.32
N GLU A 44 -1.52 5.88 9.09
CA GLU A 44 -1.72 6.25 10.48
C GLU A 44 -2.82 7.31 10.61
N LEU A 45 -2.75 8.40 9.82
CA LEU A 45 -3.76 9.46 9.81
C LEU A 45 -5.16 8.93 9.42
N TYR A 46 -5.24 8.05 8.43
CA TYR A 46 -6.52 7.45 8.04
C TYR A 46 -7.15 6.64 9.17
N LEU A 47 -6.34 5.86 9.90
CA LEU A 47 -6.81 4.98 10.96
C LEU A 47 -7.17 5.71 12.25
N GLU A 48 -6.62 6.91 12.48
CA GLU A 48 -7.05 7.80 13.55
C GLU A 48 -8.50 8.26 13.35
N GLU A 49 -8.87 8.61 12.12
CA GLU A 49 -10.23 9.03 11.77
C GLU A 49 -11.18 7.83 11.56
N PHE A 50 -10.67 6.74 10.99
CA PHE A 50 -11.45 5.54 10.63
C PHE A 50 -10.84 4.27 11.26
N PRO A 51 -11.09 4.00 12.55
CA PRO A 51 -10.53 2.85 13.24
C PRO A 51 -10.99 1.51 12.63
N LEU A 52 -10.05 0.59 12.41
CA LEU A 52 -10.36 -0.75 11.93
C LEU A 52 -11.08 -1.59 12.99
N THR A 53 -12.32 -1.99 12.71
CA THR A 53 -13.10 -2.93 13.54
C THR A 53 -12.62 -4.38 13.36
N SER A 54 -12.19 -4.75 12.15
CA SER A 54 -11.60 -6.04 11.80
C SER A 54 -10.61 -5.87 10.66
N TYR A 55 -9.50 -6.61 10.67
CA TYR A 55 -8.50 -6.58 9.60
C TYR A 55 -8.00 -7.99 9.31
N SER A 56 -8.11 -8.42 8.06
CA SER A 56 -7.48 -9.64 7.55
C SER A 56 -6.27 -9.28 6.68
N TYR A 57 -5.16 -9.98 6.86
CA TYR A 57 -4.00 -9.80 6.02
C TYR A 57 -4.31 -10.25 4.58
N PRO A 58 -4.10 -9.39 3.57
CA PRO A 58 -4.30 -9.80 2.19
C PRO A 58 -3.29 -10.90 1.82
N VAL A 59 -3.73 -11.88 1.03
CA VAL A 59 -2.84 -12.89 0.43
C VAL A 59 -2.38 -12.35 -0.91
N LEU A 60 -1.09 -11.99 -1.00
CA LEU A 60 -0.48 -11.67 -2.29
C LEU A 60 -0.22 -12.97 -3.05
N THR A 61 -0.80 -13.10 -4.24
CA THR A 61 -0.60 -14.26 -5.11
C THR A 61 -0.51 -13.82 -6.56
N LEU A 62 0.12 -14.66 -7.39
CA LEU A 62 0.27 -14.42 -8.82
C LEU A 62 -0.59 -15.44 -9.57
N PHE A 63 -1.18 -15.03 -10.68
CA PHE A 63 -1.88 -15.92 -11.60
C PHE A 63 -1.46 -15.60 -13.04
N GLU A 64 -1.52 -16.59 -13.91
CA GLU A 64 -1.12 -16.48 -15.31
C GLU A 64 -2.37 -16.36 -16.20
N VAL A 65 -2.31 -15.49 -17.21
CA VAL A 65 -3.35 -15.33 -18.23
C VAL A 65 -2.73 -15.20 -19.63
N PRO A 66 -3.32 -15.82 -20.68
CA PRO A 66 -2.85 -15.64 -22.04
C PRO A 66 -3.15 -14.22 -22.53
N VAL A 67 -2.14 -13.54 -23.09
CA VAL A 67 -2.29 -12.22 -23.72
C VAL A 67 -2.34 -12.41 -25.23
N HIS A 68 -3.44 -11.98 -25.86
CA HIS A 68 -3.53 -11.90 -27.31
C HIS A 68 -3.01 -10.53 -27.74
N ALA A 69 -2.02 -10.52 -28.64
CA ALA A 69 -1.46 -9.31 -29.25
C ALA A 69 -2.40 -8.75 -30.33
#